data_AF-A0AAD3DD74-F1
#
_entry.id   AF-A0AAD3DD74-F1
#
_cell.length_a   1.000
_cell.length_b   1.000
_cell.length_c   1.000
_cell.angle_alpha   90.00
_cell.angle_beta   90.00
_cell.angle_gamma   90.00
#
_symmetry.space_group_name_H-M   'P 1'
#
loop_
_entity.id
_entity.type
_entity.pdbx_description
1 polymer ?
#
loop_
_entity_poly.entity_id
_entity_poly.type
_entity_poly.pdbx_seq_one_letter_code
_entity_poly.pdbx_strand_id
1 'polypeptide(L)'
;QGLAERALLAAGRSPSYDSLTAGRAEQLLGGFKAGLARVDRWLIVGYQIMLVVFGTWVLLSWKDVAVSRFLLHRHDTAQGRQDLDRIVTPINAAATWALLVASGLLVVQLLGVDVRPLLLLTGGGSVVAGLASQQLLANAVSGLQMYMDRPFRVGDTIGLVSGVTSYVGEVAEIAALRTHIALDDGST
;
A
#
# COMPACT_ATOMS: atom_id res chain seq x y z
N GLN A 1 44.28 -71.53 6.99
CA GLN A 1 42.99 -71.85 7.64
C GLN A 1 41.98 -70.68 7.60
N GLY A 2 42.39 -69.40 7.51
CA GLY A 2 41.45 -68.27 7.48
C GLY A 2 40.74 -67.92 6.16
N LEU A 3 41.02 -68.61 5.04
CA LEU A 3 40.37 -68.33 3.74
C LEU A 3 39.03 -69.05 3.57
N ALA A 4 38.91 -70.28 4.08
CA ALA A 4 37.65 -71.04 4.05
C ALA A 4 36.59 -70.43 4.99
N GLU A 5 37.03 -69.91 6.14
CA GLU A 5 36.17 -69.24 7.12
C GLU A 5 35.62 -67.90 6.59
N ARG A 6 36.44 -67.13 5.86
CA ARG A 6 36.01 -65.91 5.16
C ARG A 6 35.05 -66.18 4.00
N ALA A 7 35.23 -67.30 3.30
CA ALA A 7 34.32 -67.71 2.23
C ALA A 7 32.94 -68.14 2.76
N LEU A 8 32.89 -68.81 3.92
CA LEU A 8 31.65 -69.19 4.59
C LEU A 8 30.91 -67.98 5.21
N LEU A 9 31.64 -67.00 5.76
CA LEU A 9 31.06 -65.75 6.25
C LEU A 9 30.52 -64.86 5.11
N ALA A 10 31.13 -64.91 3.93
CA ALA A 10 30.64 -64.21 2.73
C ALA A 10 29.43 -64.91 2.08
N ALA A 11 29.35 -66.25 2.15
CA ALA A 11 28.24 -67.03 1.61
C ALA A 11 26.97 -67.01 2.48
N GLY A 12 27.07 -66.65 3.76
CA GLY A 12 25.93 -66.53 4.68
C GLY A 12 25.19 -65.18 4.64
N ARG A 13 25.77 -64.14 4.02
CA ARG A 13 25.07 -62.88 3.74
C ARG A 13 24.39 -62.99 2.38
N SER A 14 23.14 -63.44 2.39
CA SER A 14 22.29 -63.40 1.20
C SER A 14 22.14 -61.95 0.70
N PRO A 15 22.68 -61.58 -0.47
CA PRO A 15 22.69 -60.19 -0.95
C PRO A 15 21.30 -59.70 -1.42
N SER A 16 20.30 -60.56 -1.44
CA SER A 16 19.00 -60.29 -2.08
C SER A 16 17.96 -59.65 -1.16
N TYR A 17 18.11 -59.70 0.17
CA TYR A 17 17.12 -59.10 1.08
C TYR A 17 17.39 -57.63 1.41
N ASP A 18 18.66 -57.23 1.51
CA ASP A 18 19.04 -55.86 1.85
C ASP A 18 18.67 -54.86 0.74
N SER A 19 18.77 -55.24 -0.53
CA SER A 19 18.44 -54.35 -1.65
C SER A 19 16.93 -54.15 -1.84
N LEU A 20 16.13 -55.18 -1.59
CA LEU A 20 14.66 -55.13 -1.68
C LEU A 20 14.03 -54.37 -0.50
N THR A 21 14.59 -54.53 0.71
CA THR A 21 14.10 -53.85 1.91
C THR A 21 14.57 -52.40 1.97
N ALA A 22 15.81 -52.10 1.59
CA ALA A 22 16.32 -50.73 1.49
C ALA A 22 15.52 -49.91 0.45
N GLY A 23 15.26 -50.49 -0.74
CA GLY A 23 14.49 -49.81 -1.78
C GLY A 23 13.06 -49.48 -1.35
N ARG A 24 12.38 -50.42 -0.67
CA ARG A 24 11.01 -50.18 -0.16
C ARG A 24 10.99 -49.18 1.00
N ALA A 25 11.97 -49.24 1.91
CA ALA A 25 12.09 -48.30 3.01
C ALA A 25 12.31 -46.86 2.52
N GLU A 26 13.20 -46.66 1.53
CA GLU A 26 13.42 -45.35 0.92
C GLU A 26 12.20 -44.83 0.17
N GLN A 27 11.46 -45.70 -0.51
CA GLN A 27 10.23 -45.32 -1.22
C GLN A 27 9.12 -44.86 -0.25
N LEU A 28 8.96 -45.58 0.87
CA LEU A 28 8.03 -45.20 1.94
C LEU A 28 8.46 -43.91 2.64
N LEU A 29 9.74 -43.75 2.95
CA LEU A 29 10.29 -42.53 3.53
C LEU A 29 10.16 -41.34 2.58
N GLY A 30 10.37 -41.53 1.28
CA GLY A 30 10.19 -40.51 0.25
C GLY A 30 8.73 -40.06 0.14
N GLY A 31 7.80 -41.02 0.09
CA GLY A 31 6.36 -40.72 0.08
C GLY A 31 5.90 -39.98 1.35
N PHE A 32 6.38 -40.41 2.52
CA PHE A 32 6.09 -39.76 3.79
C PHE A 32 6.68 -38.34 3.88
N LYS A 33 7.95 -38.14 3.50
CA LYS A 33 8.60 -36.83 3.44
C LYS A 33 7.89 -35.88 2.47
N ALA A 34 7.48 -36.38 1.30
CA ALA A 34 6.71 -35.59 0.33
C ALA A 34 5.33 -35.19 0.88
N GLY A 35 4.69 -36.06 1.65
CA GLY A 35 3.47 -35.76 2.38
C GLY A 35 3.66 -34.65 3.41
N LEU A 36 4.69 -34.78 4.26
CA LEU A 36 5.07 -33.76 5.25
C LEU A 36 5.37 -32.41 4.60
N ALA A 37 6.15 -32.39 3.50
CA ALA A 37 6.46 -31.16 2.78
C ALA A 37 5.23 -30.50 2.14
N ARG A 38 4.20 -31.28 1.79
CA ARG A 38 2.92 -30.72 1.33
C ARG A 38 2.21 -30.03 2.51
N VAL A 39 2.09 -30.70 3.65
CA VAL A 39 1.46 -30.13 4.86
C VAL A 39 2.19 -28.87 5.31
N ASP A 40 3.52 -28.90 5.35
CA ASP A 40 4.36 -27.76 5.70
C ASP A 40 4.07 -26.53 4.83
N ARG A 41 4.03 -26.69 3.50
CA ARG A 41 3.66 -25.59 2.59
C ARG A 41 2.26 -25.03 2.85
N TRP A 42 1.27 -25.88 3.06
CA TRP A 42 -0.09 -25.43 3.35
C TRP A 42 -0.18 -24.68 4.69
N LEU A 43 0.57 -25.12 5.70
CA LEU A 43 0.67 -24.43 6.99
C LEU A 43 1.32 -23.05 6.84
N ILE A 44 2.42 -22.95 6.09
CA ILE A 44 3.12 -21.69 5.85
C ILE A 44 2.21 -20.70 5.12
N VAL A 45 1.59 -21.11 4.01
CA VAL A 45 0.69 -20.24 3.23
C VAL A 45 -0.52 -19.82 4.07
N GLY A 46 -1.11 -20.75 4.82
CA GLY A 46 -2.23 -20.45 5.72
C GLY A 46 -1.87 -19.43 6.80
N TYR A 47 -0.70 -19.59 7.43
CA TYR A 47 -0.19 -18.64 8.41
C TYR A 47 0.06 -17.25 7.80
N GLN A 48 0.65 -17.19 6.60
CA GLN A 48 0.89 -15.93 5.90
C GLN A 48 -0.42 -15.20 5.55
N ILE A 49 -1.43 -15.92 5.05
CA ILE A 49 -2.75 -15.35 4.78
C ILE A 49 -3.36 -14.80 6.06
N MET A 50 -3.30 -15.56 7.16
CA MET A 50 -3.81 -15.11 8.46
C MET A 50 -3.12 -13.82 8.92
N LEU A 51 -1.79 -13.73 8.79
CA LEU A 51 -1.04 -12.53 9.12
C LEU A 51 -1.42 -11.33 8.24
N VAL A 52 -1.61 -11.53 6.94
CA VAL A 52 -2.02 -10.46 6.03
C VAL A 52 -3.41 -9.95 6.40
N VAL A 53 -4.36 -10.85 6.65
CA VAL A 53 -5.72 -10.49 7.07
C VAL A 53 -5.70 -9.79 8.43
N PHE A 54 -4.96 -10.30 9.40
CA PHE A 54 -4.81 -9.69 10.71
C PHE A 54 -4.16 -8.30 10.62
N GLY A 55 -3.07 -8.16 9.87
CA GLY A 55 -2.40 -6.89 9.65
C GLY A 55 -3.32 -5.87 8.96
N THR A 56 -4.09 -6.31 7.97
CA THR A 56 -5.08 -5.46 7.29
C THR A 56 -6.17 -5.02 8.27
N TRP A 57 -6.70 -5.93 9.07
CA TRP A 57 -7.69 -5.60 10.10
C TRP A 57 -7.14 -4.62 11.14
N VAL A 58 -5.89 -4.80 11.59
CA VAL A 58 -5.21 -3.88 12.51
C VAL A 58 -5.04 -2.50 11.88
N LEU A 59 -4.59 -2.42 10.62
CA LEU A 59 -4.41 -1.15 9.89
C LEU A 59 -5.73 -0.40 9.74
N LEU A 60 -6.81 -1.10 9.36
CA LEU A 60 -8.14 -0.52 9.26
C LEU A 60 -8.64 -0.03 10.62
N SER A 61 -8.46 -0.85 11.67
CA SER A 61 -8.84 -0.49 13.04
C SER A 61 -8.07 0.73 13.54
N TRP A 62 -6.76 0.81 13.27
CA TRP A 62 -5.93 1.95 13.64
C TRP A 62 -6.34 3.22 12.92
N LYS A 63 -6.62 3.13 11.62
CA LYS A 63 -7.16 4.24 10.83
C LYS A 63 -8.47 4.76 11.43
N ASP A 64 -9.43 3.88 11.71
CA ASP A 64 -10.73 4.28 12.24
C ASP A 64 -10.62 4.89 13.64
N VAL A 65 -9.72 4.37 14.48
CA VAL A 65 -9.41 4.94 15.79
C VAL A 65 -8.71 6.30 15.66
N ALA A 66 -7.76 6.45 14.74
CA ALA A 66 -7.07 7.72 14.51
C ALA A 66 -8.03 8.80 13.98
N VAL A 67 -8.87 8.45 13.00
CA VAL A 67 -9.87 9.34 12.41
C VAL A 67 -10.91 9.74 13.45
N SER A 68 -11.48 8.78 14.18
CA SER A 68 -12.47 9.08 15.22
C SER A 68 -11.88 9.93 16.34
N ARG A 69 -10.66 9.66 16.82
CA ARG A 69 -10.00 10.49 17.84
C ARG A 69 -9.73 11.91 17.35
N PHE A 70 -9.32 12.07 16.10
CA PHE A 70 -9.07 13.39 15.50
C PHE A 70 -10.37 14.19 15.32
N LEU A 71 -11.44 13.54 14.85
CA LEU A 71 -12.76 14.16 14.66
C LEU A 71 -13.48 14.46 16.00
N LEU A 72 -13.19 13.69 17.06
CA LEU A 72 -13.78 13.89 18.39
C LEU A 72 -13.04 14.95 19.23
N HIS A 73 -11.79 15.32 18.91
CA HIS A 73 -11.02 16.35 19.63
C HIS A 73 -11.28 17.79 19.16
N ARG A 74 -12.08 18.02 18.10
CA ARG A 74 -12.45 19.37 17.66
C ARG A 74 -13.84 19.75 18.18
N HIS A 75 -13.86 20.81 18.99
CA HIS A 75 -14.97 21.37 19.79
C HIS A 75 -16.33 21.56 19.07
N ASP A 76 -17.40 21.17 19.77
CA ASP A 76 -18.79 21.66 19.94
C ASP A 76 -19.56 22.54 18.92
N THR A 77 -19.04 22.94 17.76
CA THR A 77 -19.86 23.65 16.77
C THR A 77 -20.39 22.67 15.73
N ALA A 78 -21.71 22.42 15.74
CA ALA A 78 -22.37 21.47 14.82
C ALA A 78 -22.07 21.73 13.33
N GLN A 79 -21.79 22.98 12.94
CA GLN A 79 -21.39 23.36 11.58
C GLN A 79 -19.94 22.93 11.22
N GLY A 80 -18.98 23.08 12.13
CA GLY A 80 -17.58 22.71 11.88
C GLY A 80 -17.36 21.21 11.67
N ARG A 81 -18.20 20.37 12.30
CA ARG A 81 -18.20 18.92 12.06
C ARG A 81 -18.63 18.54 10.65
N GLN A 82 -19.69 19.16 10.14
CA GLN A 82 -20.24 18.82 8.81
C GLN A 82 -19.25 19.12 7.68
N ASP A 83 -18.51 20.22 7.77
CA ASP A 83 -17.51 20.58 6.75
C ASP A 83 -16.26 19.70 6.82
N LEU A 84 -15.82 19.32 8.02
CA LEU A 84 -14.71 18.37 8.20
C LEU A 84 -15.08 16.97 7.71
N ASP A 85 -16.29 16.50 8.01
CA ASP A 85 -16.77 15.19 7.57
C ASP A 85 -16.86 15.10 6.05
N ARG A 86 -17.27 16.17 5.36
CA ARG A 86 -17.29 16.23 3.89
C ARG A 86 -15.91 16.05 3.25
N ILE A 87 -14.85 16.50 3.93
CA ILE A 87 -13.48 16.39 3.44
C ILE A 87 -12.85 15.05 3.83
N VAL A 88 -13.06 14.59 5.06
CA VAL A 88 -12.40 13.40 5.62
C VAL A 88 -13.05 12.10 5.12
N THR A 89 -14.37 12.07 4.93
CA THR A 89 -15.10 10.89 4.48
C THR A 89 -14.59 10.31 3.15
N PRO A 90 -14.46 11.10 2.05
CA PRO A 90 -13.97 10.55 0.78
C PRO A 90 -12.51 10.06 0.87
N ILE A 91 -11.66 10.75 1.64
CA ILE A 91 -10.27 10.35 1.86
C ILE A 91 -10.21 9.02 2.62
N ASN A 92 -11.02 8.87 3.66
CA ASN A 92 -11.09 7.65 4.45
C ASN A 92 -11.62 6.47 3.64
N ALA A 93 -12.62 6.70 2.78
CA ALA A 93 -13.14 5.70 1.87
C ALA A 93 -12.06 5.26 0.86
N ALA A 94 -11.35 6.21 0.25
CA ALA A 94 -10.26 5.93 -0.68
C ALA A 94 -9.13 5.13 -0.02
N ALA A 95 -8.71 5.51 1.19
CA ALA A 95 -7.69 4.79 1.96
C ALA A 95 -8.13 3.35 2.31
N THR A 96 -9.40 3.17 2.67
CA THR A 96 -9.96 1.84 2.96
C THR A 96 -9.93 0.95 1.72
N TRP A 97 -10.38 1.47 0.58
CA TRP A 97 -10.33 0.74 -0.69
C TRP A 97 -8.90 0.40 -1.12
N ALA A 98 -7.96 1.34 -0.96
CA ALA A 98 -6.56 1.09 -1.27
C ALA A 98 -5.97 -0.05 -0.42
N LEU A 99 -6.24 -0.07 0.89
CA LEU A 99 -5.81 -1.14 1.79
C LEU A 99 -6.44 -2.49 1.43
N LEU A 100 -7.74 -2.51 1.12
CA LEU A 100 -8.43 -3.74 0.72
C LEU A 100 -7.85 -4.31 -0.58
N VAL A 101 -7.67 -3.47 -1.60
CA VAL A 101 -7.06 -3.90 -2.87
C VAL A 101 -5.63 -4.41 -2.65
N ALA A 102 -4.81 -3.69 -1.89
CA ALA A 102 -3.44 -4.12 -1.59
C ALA A 102 -3.42 -5.48 -0.85
N SER A 103 -4.25 -5.64 0.18
CA SER A 103 -4.35 -6.90 0.93
C SER A 103 -4.84 -8.06 0.06
N GLY A 104 -5.82 -7.81 -0.82
CA GLY A 104 -6.33 -8.81 -1.76
C GLY A 104 -5.26 -9.27 -2.74
N LEU A 105 -4.46 -8.34 -3.28
CA LEU A 105 -3.32 -8.67 -4.15
C LEU A 105 -2.28 -9.53 -3.43
N LEU A 106 -1.97 -9.22 -2.17
CA LEU A 106 -1.03 -10.03 -1.36
C LEU A 106 -1.55 -11.46 -1.15
N VAL A 107 -2.84 -11.62 -0.85
CA VAL A 107 -3.45 -12.95 -0.69
C VAL A 107 -3.41 -13.73 -2.01
N VAL A 108 -3.74 -13.09 -3.13
CA VAL A 108 -3.68 -13.71 -4.46
C VAL A 108 -2.25 -14.13 -4.82
N GLN A 109 -1.25 -13.33 -4.45
CA GLN A 109 0.16 -13.66 -4.63
C GLN A 109 0.57 -14.90 -3.81
N LEU A 110 0.09 -15.02 -2.57
CA LEU A 110 0.35 -16.19 -1.72
C LEU A 110 -0.27 -17.47 -2.26
N LEU A 111 -1.36 -17.37 -3.03
CA LEU A 111 -1.97 -18.51 -3.74
C LEU A 111 -1.18 -18.93 -4.99
N GLY A 112 -0.08 -18.25 -5.31
CA GLY A 112 0.80 -18.57 -6.44
C GLY A 112 0.40 -17.92 -7.77
N VAL A 113 -0.55 -16.98 -7.76
CA VAL A 113 -0.91 -16.20 -8.95
C VAL A 113 0.10 -15.07 -9.13
N ASP A 114 0.58 -14.88 -10.36
CA ASP A 114 1.50 -13.79 -10.67
C ASP A 114 0.75 -12.45 -10.71
N VAL A 115 0.96 -11.64 -9.66
CA VAL A 115 0.40 -10.28 -9.54
C VAL A 115 1.30 -9.19 -10.17
N ARG A 116 2.48 -9.55 -10.70
CA ARG A 116 3.40 -8.57 -11.32
C ARG A 116 2.75 -7.73 -12.42
N PRO A 117 1.91 -8.28 -13.33
CA PRO A 117 1.24 -7.47 -14.34
C PRO A 117 0.30 -6.43 -13.73
N LEU A 118 -0.46 -6.80 -12.69
CA LEU A 118 -1.36 -5.89 -11.98
C LEU A 118 -0.55 -4.79 -11.27
N LEU A 119 0.54 -5.16 -10.61
CA LEU A 119 1.43 -4.19 -9.96
C LEU A 119 2.05 -3.22 -10.96
N LEU A 120 2.42 -3.69 -12.15
CA LEU A 120 2.94 -2.85 -13.22
C LEU A 120 1.89 -1.87 -13.74
N LEU A 121 0.65 -2.35 -13.93
CA LEU A 121 -0.48 -1.52 -14.35
C LEU A 121 -0.81 -0.45 -13.29
N THR A 122 -0.92 -0.83 -12.02
CA THR A 122 -1.21 0.11 -10.93
C THR A 122 -0.05 1.07 -10.70
N GLY A 123 1.19 0.60 -10.78
CA GLY A 123 2.39 1.43 -10.68
C GLY A 123 2.47 2.46 -11.80
N GLY A 124 2.31 2.03 -13.05
CA GLY A 124 2.27 2.93 -14.21
C GLY A 124 1.08 3.90 -14.16
N GLY A 125 -0.10 3.42 -13.79
CA GLY A 125 -1.30 4.26 -13.63
C GLY A 125 -1.14 5.33 -12.56
N SER A 126 -0.46 5.02 -11.45
CA SER A 126 -0.17 5.98 -10.38
C SER A 126 0.75 7.11 -10.85
N VAL A 127 1.72 6.81 -11.72
CA VAL A 127 2.58 7.84 -12.32
C VAL A 127 1.76 8.79 -13.17
N VAL A 128 0.90 8.26 -14.06
CA VAL A 128 0.03 9.09 -14.91
C VAL A 128 -0.91 9.95 -14.06
N ALA A 129 -1.51 9.38 -13.02
CA ALA A 129 -2.37 10.12 -12.09
C ALA A 129 -1.60 11.23 -11.33
N GLY A 130 -0.35 10.96 -10.95
CA GLY A 130 0.53 11.94 -10.32
C GLY A 130 0.89 13.09 -11.26
N LEU A 131 1.22 12.77 -12.52
CA LEU A 131 1.48 13.76 -13.57
C LEU A 131 0.26 14.66 -13.80
N ALA A 132 -0.95 14.07 -13.88
CA ALA A 132 -2.18 14.84 -14.01
C ALA A 132 -2.44 15.78 -12.82
N SER A 133 -1.95 15.43 -11.62
CA SER A 133 -2.13 16.21 -10.39
C SER A 133 -1.06 17.30 -10.20
N GLN A 134 -0.05 17.39 -11.07
CA GLN A 134 1.07 18.32 -10.93
C GLN A 134 0.62 19.78 -10.80
N GLN A 135 -0.36 20.20 -11.61
CA GLN A 135 -0.86 21.59 -11.58
C GLN A 135 -1.51 21.93 -10.24
N LEU A 136 -2.30 21.01 -9.68
CA LEU A 136 -2.96 21.21 -8.39
C LEU A 136 -1.94 21.35 -7.26
N LEU A 137 -0.90 20.50 -7.28
CA LEU A 137 0.17 20.54 -6.29
C LEU A 137 1.00 21.82 -6.41
N ALA A 138 1.34 22.26 -7.62
CA ALA A 138 2.07 23.50 -7.86
C ALA A 138 1.28 24.71 -7.31
N ASN A 139 -0.02 24.76 -7.55
CA ASN A 139 -0.89 25.82 -7.03
C ASN A 139 -0.96 25.79 -5.49
N ALA A 140 -1.05 24.61 -4.88
CA ALA A 140 -1.06 24.45 -3.42
C ALA A 140 0.25 24.89 -2.76
N VAL A 141 1.39 24.53 -3.35
CA VAL A 141 2.72 24.94 -2.86
C VAL A 141 2.90 26.45 -2.98
N SER A 142 2.45 27.06 -4.09
CA SER A 142 2.45 28.51 -4.27
C SER A 142 1.65 29.21 -3.18
N GLY A 143 0.43 28.72 -2.88
CA GLY A 143 -0.39 29.24 -1.78
C GLY A 143 0.27 29.09 -0.41
N LEU A 144 0.91 27.95 -0.13
CA LEU A 144 1.64 27.72 1.11
C LEU A 144 2.85 28.66 1.24
N GLN A 145 3.59 28.88 0.15
CA GLN A 145 4.73 29.78 0.13
C GLN A 145 4.29 31.23 0.36
N MET A 146 3.22 31.68 -0.27
CA MET A 146 2.63 33.00 0.01
C MET A 146 2.23 33.15 1.48
N TYR A 147 1.68 32.10 2.10
CA TYR A 147 1.33 32.12 3.52
C TYR A 147 2.55 32.22 4.44
N MET A 148 3.64 31.49 4.12
CA MET A 148 4.85 31.47 4.94
C MET A 148 5.71 32.73 4.77
N ASP A 149 6.00 33.11 3.51
CA ASP A 149 6.90 34.24 3.21
C ASP A 149 6.18 35.59 3.32
N ARG A 150 4.84 35.60 3.37
CA ARG A 150 3.97 36.80 3.38
C ARG A 150 4.48 37.93 2.46
N PRO A 151 4.77 37.66 1.17
CA PRO A 151 5.32 38.67 0.27
C PRO A 151 4.35 39.83 -0.01
N PHE A 152 3.04 39.63 0.23
CA PHE A 152 1.98 40.63 0.04
C PHE A 152 1.00 40.56 1.22
N ARG A 153 0.49 41.70 1.68
CA ARG A 153 -0.59 41.76 2.68
C ARG A 153 -1.92 41.97 1.96
N VAL A 154 -3.00 41.46 2.55
CA VAL A 154 -4.37 41.76 2.09
C VAL A 154 -4.54 43.29 2.11
N GLY A 155 -4.94 43.88 0.97
CA GLY A 155 -5.01 45.34 0.77
C GLY A 155 -3.84 45.97 -0.01
N ASP A 156 -2.80 45.21 -0.38
CA ASP A 156 -1.76 45.72 -1.28
C ASP A 156 -2.27 45.77 -2.73
N THR A 157 -2.03 46.88 -3.42
CA THR A 157 -2.26 47.00 -4.86
C THR A 157 -1.15 46.25 -5.60
N ILE A 158 -1.52 45.24 -6.38
CA ILE A 158 -0.57 44.42 -7.15
C ILE A 158 -0.84 44.53 -8.64
N GLY A 159 0.24 44.61 -9.41
CA GLY A 159 0.23 44.54 -10.87
C GLY A 159 0.51 43.11 -11.33
N LEU A 160 -0.47 42.47 -11.97
CA LEU A 160 -0.29 41.17 -12.62
C LEU A 160 0.00 41.38 -14.10
N VAL A 161 1.14 40.89 -14.57
CA VAL A 161 1.49 40.87 -15.99
C VAL A 161 1.30 39.44 -16.50
N SER A 162 0.32 39.23 -17.38
CA SER A 162 0.10 37.95 -18.05
C SER A 162 0.25 38.15 -19.55
N GLY A 163 1.45 37.83 -20.07
CA GLY A 163 1.78 38.08 -21.47
C GLY A 163 1.97 39.57 -21.77
N VAL A 164 1.09 40.17 -22.57
CA VAL A 164 1.20 41.57 -23.05
C VAL A 164 0.27 42.52 -22.29
N THR A 165 -0.70 42.00 -21.54
CA THR A 165 -1.66 42.78 -20.75
C THR A 165 -1.25 42.86 -19.28
N SER A 166 -1.36 44.07 -18.71
CA SER A 166 -1.11 44.35 -17.30
C SER A 166 -2.44 44.66 -16.61
N TYR A 167 -2.75 43.93 -15.54
CA TYR A 167 -3.90 44.14 -14.68
C TYR A 167 -3.45 44.76 -13.37
N VAL A 168 -4.11 45.83 -12.92
CA VAL A 168 -3.85 46.49 -11.63
C VAL A 168 -5.11 46.33 -10.79
N GLY A 169 -4.98 45.75 -9.60
CA GLY A 169 -6.11 45.52 -8.71
C GLY A 169 -5.66 45.30 -7.27
N GLU A 170 -6.62 45.34 -6.35
CA GLU A 170 -6.41 45.16 -4.91
C GLU A 170 -6.67 43.70 -4.52
N VAL A 171 -5.79 43.12 -3.70
CA VAL A 171 -5.96 41.74 -3.21
C VAL A 171 -7.11 41.66 -2.22
N ALA A 172 -8.21 41.05 -2.63
CA ALA A 172 -9.40 40.86 -1.79
C ALA A 172 -9.28 39.64 -0.86
N GLU A 173 -8.76 38.52 -1.36
CA GLU A 173 -8.62 37.28 -0.56
C GLU A 173 -7.51 36.37 -1.11
N ILE A 174 -6.69 35.81 -0.22
CA ILE A 174 -5.72 34.75 -0.55
C ILE A 174 -6.25 33.43 0.00
N ALA A 175 -6.76 32.56 -0.87
CA ALA A 175 -7.16 31.20 -0.53
C ALA A 175 -6.03 30.22 -0.89
N ALA A 176 -6.05 29.02 -0.28
CA ALA A 176 -4.99 28.02 -0.42
C ALA A 176 -4.69 27.57 -1.87
N LEU A 177 -5.60 27.80 -2.80
CA LEU A 177 -5.49 27.37 -4.21
C LEU A 177 -5.81 28.49 -5.22
N ARG A 178 -6.24 29.66 -4.76
CA ARG A 178 -6.64 30.79 -5.62
C ARG A 178 -6.51 32.12 -4.87
N THR A 179 -6.21 33.18 -5.59
CA THR A 179 -6.24 34.55 -5.06
C THR A 179 -7.32 35.32 -5.82
N HIS A 180 -8.22 35.97 -5.08
CA HIS A 180 -9.26 36.84 -5.64
C HIS A 180 -8.77 38.29 -5.61
N ILE A 181 -8.94 39.00 -6.72
CA ILE A 181 -8.47 40.38 -6.91
C ILE A 181 -9.66 41.21 -7.34
N ALA A 182 -9.87 42.35 -6.69
CA ALA A 182 -10.87 43.33 -7.11
C ALA A 182 -10.18 44.34 -8.04
N LEU A 183 -10.66 44.45 -9.29
CA LEU A 183 -10.20 45.47 -10.22
C LEU A 183 -10.90 46.81 -9.93
N ASP A 184 -10.22 47.91 -10.26
CA ASP A 184 -10.70 49.30 -10.09
C ASP A 184 -11.97 49.62 -10.91
N ASP A 185 -12.39 48.73 -11.83
CA ASP A 185 -13.63 48.84 -12.61
C ASP A 185 -14.87 48.22 -11.92
N GLY A 186 -14.68 47.52 -10.80
CA GLY A 186 -15.75 46.85 -10.05
C GLY A 186 -16.06 45.41 -10.48
N SER A 187 -15.37 44.87 -11.49
CA SER A 187 -15.40 43.44 -11.84
C SER A 187 -14.41 42.60 -11.01
N THR A 188 -14.80 41.36 -10.75
CA THR A 188 -14.04 40.33 -9.99
C THR A 188 -13.42 39.30 -10.91
#